data_AF-A0A1J3IN63-F1
#
_entry.id   AF-A0A1J3IN63-F1
#
_cell.length_a   1.000
_cell.length_b   1.000
_cell.length_c   1.000
_cell.angle_alpha   90.00
_cell.angle_beta   90.00
_cell.angle_gamma   90.00
#
_symmetry.space_group_name_H-M   'P 1'
#
loop_
_entity.id
_entity.type
_entity.pdbx_description
1 polymer ?
#
loop_
_entity_poly.entity_id
_entity_poly.type
_entity_poly.pdbx_seq_one_letter_code
_entity_poly.pdbx_strand_id
1 'polypeptide(L)' 'PLVAFSLKDRSKHTVFEIAESLRKFGWIIPAYTMPADAQHIAVLRVVIREDFSRGLADRLITHINQVLKEIEGLPSRI' A
#
# COMPACT_ATOMS: atom_id res chain seq x y z
N PRO A 1 -15.90 7.22 1.83
CA PRO A 1 -14.74 7.93 1.22
C PRO A 1 -13.54 6.98 1.11
N LEU A 2 -12.73 7.06 0.06
CA LEU A 2 -11.57 6.17 -0.11
C LEU A 2 -10.44 6.85 -0.89
N VAL A 3 -9.24 6.28 -0.74
CA VAL A 3 -8.07 6.61 -1.56
C VAL A 3 -7.53 5.32 -2.16
N ALA A 4 -7.38 5.29 -3.48
CA ALA A 4 -6.72 4.22 -4.20
C ALA A 4 -5.45 4.76 -4.86
N PHE A 5 -4.35 4.02 -4.73
CA PHE A 5 -3.06 4.46 -5.24
C PHE A 5 -2.20 3.25 -5.63
N SER A 6 -1.25 3.49 -6.53
CA SER A 6 -0.26 2.51 -6.95
C SER A 6 1.15 3.08 -6.82
N LEU A 7 2.13 2.20 -6.83
CA LEU A 7 3.52 2.60 -7.05
C LEU A 7 3.68 3.25 -8.43
N LYS A 8 4.50 4.30 -8.49
CA LYS A 8 4.91 4.94 -9.75
C LYS A 8 5.88 4.05 -10.52
N ASP A 9 6.84 3.46 -9.82
CA ASP A 9 7.77 2.48 -10.35
C ASP A 9 7.50 1.12 -9.70
N ARG A 10 7.34 0.10 -10.54
CA ARG A 10 7.00 -1.28 -10.15
C ARG A 10 8.09 -2.27 -10.55
N SER A 11 9.27 -1.80 -10.93
CA SER A 11 10.33 -2.68 -11.44
C SER A 11 11.00 -3.54 -10.36
N LYS A 12 10.92 -3.13 -9.09
CA LYS A 12 11.57 -3.82 -7.96
C LYS A 12 10.60 -4.43 -6.95
N HIS A 13 9.45 -3.78 -6.77
CA HIS A 13 8.48 -4.14 -5.72
C HIS A 13 7.05 -3.96 -6.20
N THR A 14 6.17 -4.77 -5.64
CA THR A 14 4.73 -4.73 -5.91
C THR A 14 3.94 -4.07 -4.78
N VAL A 15 2.73 -3.59 -5.10
CA VAL A 15 1.78 -3.12 -4.07
C VAL A 15 1.35 -4.24 -3.10
N PHE A 16 1.50 -5.51 -3.50
CA PHE A 16 1.20 -6.67 -2.67
C PHE A 16 2.24 -6.85 -1.55
N GLU A 17 3.53 -6.69 -1.86
CA GLU A 17 4.61 -6.68 -0.85
C GLU A 17 4.44 -5.54 0.15
N ILE A 18 4.01 -4.37 -0.31
CA ILE A 18 3.73 -3.23 0.57
C ILE A 18 2.55 -3.54 1.50
N ALA A 19 1.46 -4.10 0.97
CA ALA A 19 0.31 -4.52 1.76
C ALA A 19 0.69 -5.55 2.84
N GLU A 20 1.51 -6.54 2.47
CA GLU A 20 2.03 -7.55 3.40
C GLU A 20 2.89 -6.90 4.48
N SER A 21 3.82 -6.05 4.10
CA SER A 21 4.73 -5.39 5.05
C SER A 21 4.00 -4.47 6.03
N LEU A 22 2.91 -3.81 5.59
CA LEU A 22 2.08 -2.97 6.47
C LEU A 22 1.34 -3.78 7.55
N ARG A 23 1.15 -5.10 7.37
CA ARG A 23 0.51 -5.97 8.39
C ARG A 23 1.30 -6.04 9.68
N LYS A 24 2.63 -5.87 9.64
CA LYS A 24 3.47 -5.86 10.85
C LYS A 24 3.13 -4.71 11.80
N PHE A 25 2.51 -3.66 11.27
CA PHE A 25 2.00 -2.51 12.03
C PHE A 25 0.50 -2.62 12.35
N GLY A 26 -0.13 -3.77 12.05
CA GLY A 26 -1.57 -4.00 12.25
C GLY A 26 -2.46 -3.43 11.15
N TRP A 27 -1.91 -2.84 10.08
CA TRP A 27 -2.71 -2.32 8.98
C TRP A 27 -3.14 -3.44 8.02
N ILE A 28 -4.45 -3.55 7.78
CA ILE A 28 -5.01 -4.46 6.77
C ILE A 28 -5.50 -3.62 5.59
N ILE A 29 -4.63 -3.46 4.59
CA ILE A 29 -4.92 -2.66 3.39
C ILE A 29 -5.03 -3.60 2.18
N PRO A 30 -6.19 -3.68 1.52
CA PRO A 30 -6.35 -4.48 0.33
C PRO A 30 -5.44 -4.02 -0.81
N ALA A 31 -4.74 -4.96 -1.44
CA ALA A 31 -4.09 -4.81 -2.73
C ALA A 31 -4.78 -5.72 -3.76
N TYR A 32 -5.06 -5.22 -4.96
CA TYR A 32 -5.69 -6.00 -6.04
C TYR A 32 -5.36 -5.42 -7.42
N THR A 33 -5.47 -6.26 -8.45
CA THR A 33 -5.41 -5.84 -9.86
C THR A 33 -6.75 -5.31 -10.31
N MET A 34 -6.73 -4.31 -11.20
CA MET A 34 -7.94 -3.74 -11.76
C MET A 34 -8.66 -4.73 -12.70
N PRO A 35 -9.94 -4.49 -13.03
CA PRO A 35 -10.72 -5.33 -13.94
C PRO A 35 -10.17 -5.43 -15.37
N ALA A 36 -10.95 -6.05 -16.26
CA ALA A 36 -10.65 -6.15 -17.69
C ALA A 36 -10.19 -4.81 -18.31
N ASP A 37 -9.27 -4.91 -19.26
CA ASP A 37 -8.59 -3.81 -19.96
C ASP A 37 -7.66 -2.95 -19.08
N ALA A 38 -7.51 -3.29 -17.80
CA ALA A 38 -6.65 -2.59 -16.85
C ALA A 38 -5.88 -3.53 -15.91
N GLN A 39 -5.86 -4.84 -16.13
CA GLN A 39 -5.29 -5.84 -15.19
C GLN A 39 -3.79 -5.62 -14.87
N HIS A 40 -3.07 -4.93 -15.75
CA HIS A 40 -1.67 -4.52 -15.52
C HIS A 40 -1.54 -3.45 -14.42
N ILE A 41 -2.64 -2.88 -13.94
CA ILE A 41 -2.69 -1.91 -12.85
C ILE A 41 -3.07 -2.62 -11.56
N ALA A 42 -2.14 -2.66 -10.60
CA ALA A 42 -2.40 -3.09 -9.23
C ALA A 42 -2.39 -1.88 -8.28
N VAL A 43 -3.37 -1.83 -7.36
CA VAL A 43 -3.59 -0.71 -6.45
C VAL A 43 -3.69 -1.18 -4.99
N LEU A 44 -3.33 -0.30 -4.06
CA LEU A 44 -3.76 -0.33 -2.66
C LEU A 44 -5.04 0.49 -2.53
N ARG A 45 -5.98 0.06 -1.67
CA ARG A 45 -7.21 0.81 -1.40
C ARG A 45 -7.43 1.02 0.10
N VAL A 46 -7.35 2.27 0.54
CA VAL A 46 -7.67 2.67 1.93
C VAL A 46 -9.08 3.25 1.96
N VAL A 47 -9.96 2.60 2.74
CA VAL A 47 -11.34 3.08 2.95
C VAL A 47 -11.38 3.88 4.24
N ILE A 48 -11.82 5.13 4.15
CA ILE A 48 -11.94 6.06 5.28
C ILE A 48 -13.36 5.94 5.83
N ARG A 49 -13.45 5.45 7.07
CA ARG A 49 -14.70 5.31 7.84
C ARG A 49 -14.80 6.43 8.87
N GLU A 50 -15.97 6.54 9.50
CA GLU A 50 -16.27 7.56 10.52
C GLU A 50 -15.26 7.56 11.69
N ASP A 51 -14.75 6.39 12.07
CA ASP A 51 -13.77 6.18 13.13
C ASP A 51 -12.32 6.44 12.70
N PHE A 52 -12.07 6.73 11.42
CA PHE A 52 -10.73 6.98 10.90
C PHE A 52 -10.27 8.41 11.17
N SER A 53 -9.83 8.66 12.40
CA SER A 53 -9.35 9.97 12.85
C SER A 53 -8.09 10.46 12.11
N ARG A 54 -7.82 11.76 12.19
CA ARG A 54 -6.59 12.35 11.64
C ARG A 54 -5.31 11.73 12.24
N GLY A 55 -5.32 11.39 13.53
CA GLY A 55 -4.18 10.72 14.17
C GLY A 55 -3.94 9.29 13.65
N LEU A 56 -4.97 8.60 13.13
CA LEU A 56 -4.79 7.33 12.42
C LEU A 56 -4.22 7.55 11.02
N ALA A 57 -4.64 8.62 10.33
CA ALA A 57 -4.09 9.00 9.03
C ALA A 57 -2.58 9.31 9.12
N ASP A 58 -2.17 10.12 10.10
CA ASP A 58 -0.75 10.48 10.30
C ASP A 58 0.11 9.24 10.63
N ARG A 59 -0.41 8.32 11.46
CA ARG A 59 0.25 7.03 11.74
C ARG A 59 0.35 6.15 10.50
N LEU A 60 -0.72 6.08 9.69
CA LEU A 60 -0.70 5.31 8.45
C LEU A 60 0.38 5.83 7.49
N ILE A 61 0.45 7.14 7.28
CA ILE A 61 1.46 7.77 6.42
C ILE A 61 2.87 7.48 6.95
N THR A 62 3.08 7.58 8.27
CA THR A 62 4.37 7.26 8.90
C THR A 62 4.79 5.82 8.63
N HIS A 63 3.89 4.85 8.83
CA HIS A 63 4.19 3.43 8.59
C HIS A 63 4.39 3.12 7.10
N ILE A 64 3.64 3.76 6.18
CA ILE A 64 3.89 3.64 4.74
C ILE A 64 5.31 4.09 4.40
N ASN A 65 5.74 5.27 4.89
CA ASN A 65 7.09 5.76 4.65
C ASN A 65 8.17 4.84 5.21
N GLN A 66 7.93 4.25 6.39
CA GLN A 66 8.86 3.28 6.96
C GLN A 66 8.95 1.99 6.12
N VAL A 67 7.81 1.43 5.71
CA VAL A 67 7.77 0.25 4.83
C VAL A 67 8.50 0.51 3.52
N LEU A 68 8.27 1.66 2.88
CA LEU A 68 8.94 1.99 1.62
C LEU A 68 10.47 2.04 1.77
N LYS A 69 10.98 2.66 2.84
CA LYS A 69 12.42 2.72 3.12
C LYS A 69 13.03 1.34 3.38
N GLU A 70 12.32 0.48 4.10
CA GLU A 70 12.79 -0.88 4.38
C GLU A 70 12.84 -1.73 3.11
N ILE A 71 11.80 -1.63 2.28
CA ILE A 71 11.68 -2.39 1.04
C ILE A 71 12.73 -1.92 0.01
N GLU A 72 13.04 -0.63 -0.09
CA GLU A 72 14.10 -0.10 -0.96
C GLU A 72 15.50 -0.71 -0.69
N GLY A 73 15.75 -1.14 0.55
CA GLY A 73 17.00 -1.78 0.95
C GLY A 73 17.06 -3.29 0.67
N LEU A 74 15.95 -3.90 0.22
CA LEU A 74 15.87 -5.34 -0.03
C LEU A 74 16.10 -5.65 -1.52
N PRO A 75 16.68 -6.81 -1.85
CA PRO A 75 16.76 -7.27 -3.23
C PRO A 75 15.37 -7.46 -3.83
N SER A 76 15.22 -7.14 -5.11
CA SER A 76 13.98 -7.37 -5.88
C SER A 76 13.53 -8.82 -5.73
N ARG A 77 12.23 -9.01 -5.45
CA ARG A 77 11.58 -10.32 -5.49
C ARG A 77 10.89 -10.60 -6.83
N ILE A 78 10.94 -9.63 -7.74
CA ILE A 78 10.45 -9.69 -9.12
C ILE A 78 11.53 -10.29 -10.02
#